data_AF-A0A440B9K9-F1
#
_entry.id   AF-A0A440B9K9-F1
#
_cell.length_a   1.000
_cell.length_b   1.000
_cell.length_c   1.000
_cell.angle_alpha   90.00
_cell.angle_beta   90.00
_cell.angle_gamma   90.00
#
_symmetry.space_group_name_H-M   'P 1'
#
loop_
_entity.id
_entity.type
_entity.pdbx_description
1 polymer ?
#
loop_
_entity_poly.entity_id
_entity_poly.type
_entity_poly.pdbx_seq_one_letter_code
_entity_poly.pdbx_strand_id
1 'polypeptide(L)'
;MRLHSYVLDHDYGFAPNPFHGVCTLATCKPSIREHAEIGDYVVGTGCAKRRRRGFLVYFMVVDEITTYDHYWNDPRFMTKRPFLRGSKMQAFGDNIYHRNPNSGEWLQASSLHSERNGALNPINVDHDTKSEKVLIGHDYAYWGGGGPEIPQLYRDFNGADICARRGHRNHFSEEHRDQFIDWIRSLDAHGYMARPLDWVRTA
;
A
#
# COMPACT_ATOMS: atom_id res chain seq x y z
N MET A 1 -13.48 12.78 4.98
CA MET A 1 -12.77 11.51 5.23
C MET A 1 -13.50 10.34 4.61
N ARG A 2 -12.79 9.61 3.75
CA ARG A 2 -13.21 8.36 3.11
C ARG A 2 -12.39 7.20 3.65
N LEU A 3 -12.91 6.00 3.46
CA LEU A 3 -12.21 4.75 3.70
C LEU A 3 -12.06 4.04 2.36
N HIS A 4 -10.83 3.83 1.92
CA HIS A 4 -10.49 3.06 0.73
C HIS A 4 -10.05 1.66 1.16
N SER A 5 -10.68 0.63 0.64
CA SER A 5 -10.34 -0.77 0.92
C SER A 5 -10.00 -1.51 -0.35
N TYR A 6 -8.95 -2.32 -0.32
CA TYR A 6 -8.60 -3.21 -1.42
C TYR A 6 -8.01 -4.53 -0.95
N VAL A 7 -7.99 -5.50 -1.86
CA VAL A 7 -7.34 -6.80 -1.63
C VAL A 7 -5.90 -6.75 -2.15
N LEU A 8 -4.96 -7.13 -1.29
CA LEU A 8 -3.57 -7.38 -1.68
C LEU A 8 -3.47 -8.77 -2.27
N ASP A 9 -3.17 -8.84 -3.57
CA ASP A 9 -2.95 -10.13 -4.25
C ASP A 9 -1.62 -10.76 -3.83
N HIS A 10 -0.59 -9.92 -3.67
CA HIS A 10 0.74 -10.28 -3.20
C HIS A 10 1.17 -9.33 -2.09
N ASP A 11 1.80 -9.88 -1.06
CA ASP A 11 2.21 -9.11 0.12
C ASP A 11 3.70 -9.28 0.39
N TYR A 12 4.51 -8.46 -0.30
CA TYR A 12 5.96 -8.38 -0.13
C TYR A 12 6.42 -7.16 0.68
N GLY A 13 5.48 -6.30 1.10
CA GLY A 13 5.80 -5.00 1.69
C GLY A 13 6.32 -3.99 0.66
N PHE A 14 5.92 -4.12 -0.61
CA PHE A 14 6.25 -3.19 -1.68
C PHE A 14 5.18 -2.10 -1.85
N ALA A 15 3.89 -2.44 -1.86
CA ALA A 15 2.80 -1.45 -1.94
C ALA A 15 1.54 -2.02 -1.27
N PRO A 16 1.30 -1.74 0.02
CA PRO A 16 1.98 -0.72 0.81
C PRO A 16 3.43 -1.10 1.16
N ASN A 17 4.27 -0.10 1.37
CA ASN A 17 5.60 -0.27 1.98
C ASN A 17 5.57 0.25 3.42
N PRO A 18 5.58 -0.64 4.44
CA PRO A 18 5.40 -0.28 5.84
C PRO A 18 6.72 -0.02 6.59
N PHE A 19 7.84 0.05 5.87
CA PHE A 19 9.17 0.03 6.46
C PHE A 19 9.67 1.45 6.77
N HIS A 20 10.71 1.52 7.61
CA HIS A 20 11.40 2.77 7.95
C HIS A 20 10.51 3.80 8.68
N GLY A 21 9.56 3.33 9.49
CA GLY A 21 8.77 4.18 10.39
C GLY A 21 7.61 4.93 9.72
N VAL A 22 7.33 4.66 8.46
CA VAL A 22 6.22 5.29 7.71
C VAL A 22 5.63 4.30 6.72
N CYS A 23 4.32 4.32 6.55
CA CYS A 23 3.65 3.53 5.52
C CYS A 23 3.46 4.38 4.27
N THR A 24 3.84 3.82 3.11
CA THR A 24 3.68 4.48 1.83
C THR A 24 2.88 3.61 0.87
N LEU A 25 2.10 4.27 0.02
CA LEU A 25 1.50 3.67 -1.17
C LEU A 25 1.96 4.51 -2.36
N ALA A 26 3.15 4.20 -2.88
CA ALA A 26 3.73 4.88 -4.03
C ALA A 26 3.33 4.25 -5.36
N THR A 27 3.22 2.92 -5.41
CA THR A 27 2.90 2.15 -6.63
C THR A 27 1.61 1.35 -6.43
N CYS A 28 1.18 0.62 -7.46
CA CYS A 28 -0.11 -0.07 -7.47
C CYS A 28 -1.29 0.91 -7.26
N LYS A 29 -2.52 0.37 -7.36
CA LYS A 29 -3.78 1.06 -7.01
C LYS A 29 -3.84 2.56 -7.41
N PRO A 30 -3.50 2.93 -8.65
CA PRO A 30 -3.45 4.33 -9.09
C PRO A 30 -4.77 5.04 -8.86
N SER A 31 -5.90 4.35 -9.02
CA SER A 31 -7.23 4.93 -8.76
C SER A 31 -7.47 5.31 -7.29
N ILE A 32 -6.91 4.60 -6.31
CA ILE A 32 -7.00 5.01 -4.90
C ILE A 32 -6.08 6.22 -4.69
N ARG A 33 -4.82 6.13 -5.16
CA ARG A 33 -3.84 7.22 -5.02
C ARG A 33 -4.34 8.53 -5.61
N GLU A 34 -5.01 8.47 -6.76
CA GLU A 34 -5.55 9.64 -7.44
C GLU A 34 -6.64 10.36 -6.65
N HIS A 35 -7.52 9.61 -5.96
CA HIS A 35 -8.72 10.16 -5.31
C HIS A 35 -8.62 10.27 -3.79
N ALA A 36 -7.57 9.73 -3.19
CA ALA A 36 -7.34 9.87 -1.75
C ALA A 36 -6.95 11.32 -1.42
N GLU A 37 -7.43 11.76 -0.26
CA GLU A 37 -7.15 13.07 0.33
C GLU A 37 -6.51 12.89 1.71
N ILE A 38 -5.87 13.95 2.21
CA ILE A 38 -5.35 13.96 3.59
C ILE A 38 -6.51 13.72 4.57
N GLY A 39 -6.28 12.82 5.52
CA GLY A 39 -7.27 12.33 6.49
C GLY A 39 -8.02 11.07 6.05
N ASP A 40 -7.91 10.63 4.79
CA ASP A 40 -8.52 9.37 4.35
C ASP A 40 -7.80 8.14 4.93
N TYR A 41 -8.56 7.07 5.16
CA TYR A 41 -8.01 5.77 5.54
C TYR A 41 -7.82 4.91 4.29
N VAL A 42 -6.69 4.21 4.21
CA VAL A 42 -6.46 3.16 3.22
C VAL A 42 -6.23 1.84 3.95
N VAL A 43 -7.00 0.82 3.58
CA VAL A 43 -7.01 -0.49 4.22
C VAL A 43 -6.73 -1.58 3.20
N GLY A 44 -5.76 -2.42 3.55
CA GLY A 44 -5.42 -3.62 2.80
C GLY A 44 -5.95 -4.86 3.47
N THR A 45 -6.58 -5.71 2.67
CA THR A 45 -7.15 -7.00 3.11
C THR A 45 -6.51 -8.15 2.35
N GLY A 46 -6.45 -9.33 2.98
CA GLY A 46 -5.81 -10.50 2.39
C GLY A 46 -6.64 -11.12 1.26
N CYS A 47 -5.95 -11.77 0.31
CA CYS A 47 -6.62 -12.42 -0.82
C CYS A 47 -6.98 -13.89 -0.53
N ALA A 48 -7.96 -14.39 -1.28
CA ALA A 48 -8.40 -15.79 -1.19
C ALA A 48 -7.30 -16.78 -1.63
N LYS A 49 -6.49 -16.43 -2.64
CA LYS A 49 -5.37 -17.25 -3.14
C LYS A 49 -4.34 -17.56 -2.06
N ARG A 50 -4.18 -16.66 -1.08
CA ARG A 50 -3.29 -16.84 0.08
C ARG A 50 -4.01 -17.39 1.31
N ARG A 51 -5.30 -17.77 1.20
CA ARG A 51 -6.16 -18.18 2.32
C ARG A 51 -6.25 -17.11 3.41
N ARG A 52 -6.26 -15.84 3.01
CA ARG A 52 -6.32 -14.66 3.90
C ARG A 52 -7.47 -13.73 3.59
N ARG A 53 -8.45 -14.17 2.78
CA ARG A 53 -9.71 -13.44 2.63
C ARG A 53 -10.39 -13.37 3.99
N GLY A 54 -10.80 -12.18 4.42
CA GLY A 54 -11.27 -12.01 5.80
C GLY A 54 -10.33 -11.23 6.67
N PHE A 55 -9.05 -11.20 6.36
CA PHE A 55 -8.05 -10.74 7.30
C PHE A 55 -7.50 -9.38 6.91
N LEU A 56 -7.24 -8.54 7.91
CA LEU A 56 -6.49 -7.31 7.73
C LEU A 56 -5.04 -7.64 7.37
N VAL A 57 -4.48 -6.83 6.48
CA VAL A 57 -3.04 -6.80 6.21
C VAL A 57 -2.44 -5.51 6.78
N TYR A 58 -3.11 -4.38 6.53
CA TYR A 58 -2.69 -3.08 7.07
C TYR A 58 -3.83 -2.07 7.06
N PHE A 59 -3.66 -0.99 7.83
CA PHE A 59 -4.28 0.30 7.56
C PHE A 59 -3.23 1.40 7.57
N MET A 60 -3.51 2.51 6.89
CA MET A 60 -2.83 3.78 7.10
C MET A 60 -3.82 4.94 7.00
N VAL A 61 -3.59 6.02 7.74
CA VAL A 61 -4.21 7.32 7.50
C VAL A 61 -3.29 8.12 6.60
N VAL A 62 -3.83 8.68 5.52
CA VAL A 62 -3.07 9.56 4.63
C VAL A 62 -2.85 10.89 5.35
N ASP A 63 -1.61 11.19 5.71
CA ASP A 63 -1.25 12.47 6.36
C ASP A 63 -0.41 13.37 5.46
N GLU A 64 0.25 12.80 4.45
CA GLU A 64 1.02 13.53 3.45
C GLU A 64 0.75 12.94 2.05
N ILE A 65 0.65 13.82 1.05
CA ILE A 65 0.56 13.45 -0.37
C ILE A 65 1.66 14.20 -1.10
N THR A 66 2.49 13.48 -1.84
CA THR A 66 3.59 14.04 -2.63
C THR A 66 3.57 13.49 -4.06
N THR A 67 4.49 13.94 -4.92
CA THR A 67 4.67 13.39 -6.28
C THR A 67 5.84 12.42 -6.33
N TYR A 68 5.94 11.61 -7.38
CA TYR A 68 7.09 10.71 -7.57
C TYR A 68 8.44 11.46 -7.57
N ASP A 69 8.54 12.59 -8.25
CA ASP A 69 9.80 13.35 -8.32
C ASP A 69 10.19 13.94 -6.95
N HIS A 70 9.23 14.43 -6.18
CA HIS A 70 9.49 14.87 -4.80
C HIS A 70 9.82 13.71 -3.88
N TYR A 71 9.07 12.61 -3.95
CA TYR A 71 9.34 11.38 -3.19
C TYR A 71 10.72 10.82 -3.47
N TRP A 72 11.15 10.83 -4.73
CA TRP A 72 12.49 10.40 -5.13
C TRP A 72 13.55 11.29 -4.51
N ASN A 73 13.43 12.61 -4.61
CA ASN A 73 14.50 13.54 -4.21
C ASN A 73 14.52 13.88 -2.71
N ASP A 74 13.46 13.58 -1.97
CA ASP A 74 13.38 13.87 -0.54
C ASP A 74 14.29 12.94 0.29
N PRO A 75 15.24 13.49 1.08
CA PRO A 75 16.12 12.71 1.95
C PRO A 75 15.40 11.75 2.91
N ARG A 76 14.17 12.10 3.35
CA ARG A 76 13.35 11.27 4.26
C ARG A 76 13.04 9.90 3.67
N PHE A 77 12.96 9.81 2.34
CA PHE A 77 12.49 8.61 1.63
C PHE A 77 13.58 7.93 0.78
N MET A 78 14.84 8.35 0.92
CA MET A 78 15.97 7.69 0.24
C MET A 78 16.11 6.22 0.64
N THR A 79 15.82 5.88 1.89
CA THR A 79 15.85 4.48 2.38
C THR A 79 14.72 3.62 1.81
N LYS A 80 13.70 4.24 1.22
CA LYS A 80 12.62 3.54 0.51
C LYS A 80 12.94 3.24 -0.95
N ARG A 81 14.13 3.61 -1.43
CA ARG A 81 14.63 3.15 -2.73
C ARG A 81 15.09 1.69 -2.62
N PRO A 82 14.85 0.86 -3.63
CA PRO A 82 15.22 -0.55 -3.59
C PRO A 82 16.74 -0.72 -3.54
N PHE A 83 17.21 -1.56 -2.63
CA PHE A 83 18.59 -2.04 -2.59
C PHE A 83 18.60 -3.57 -2.58
N LEU A 84 18.72 -4.16 -3.77
CA LEU A 84 18.55 -5.60 -4.00
C LEU A 84 19.62 -6.48 -3.32
N ARG A 85 20.76 -5.90 -2.91
CA ARG A 85 21.81 -6.59 -2.15
C ARG A 85 21.63 -6.45 -0.63
N GLY A 86 20.61 -5.71 -0.19
CA GLY A 86 20.32 -5.48 1.21
C GLY A 86 19.38 -6.53 1.81
N SER A 87 18.82 -6.19 2.96
CA SER A 87 17.73 -6.94 3.58
C SER A 87 16.48 -6.97 2.70
N LYS A 88 15.53 -7.88 2.99
CA LYS A 88 14.23 -7.91 2.29
C LYS A 88 13.48 -6.58 2.39
N MET A 89 13.56 -5.88 3.52
CA MET A 89 12.96 -4.54 3.69
C MET A 89 13.51 -3.55 2.67
N GLN A 90 14.84 -3.57 2.47
CA GLN A 90 15.51 -2.69 1.51
C GLN A 90 15.26 -3.12 0.07
N ALA A 91 15.21 -4.43 -0.21
CA ALA A 91 14.97 -4.93 -1.56
C ALA A 91 13.56 -4.58 -2.08
N PHE A 92 12.57 -4.48 -1.19
CA PHE A 92 11.17 -4.13 -1.52
C PHE A 92 10.84 -2.64 -1.33
N GLY A 93 11.84 -1.76 -1.42
CA GLY A 93 11.62 -0.31 -1.47
C GLY A 93 10.70 0.09 -2.64
N ASP A 94 9.73 0.97 -2.37
CA ASP A 94 8.69 1.40 -3.30
C ASP A 94 8.96 2.74 -4.00
N ASN A 95 10.04 3.43 -3.60
CA ASN A 95 10.52 4.64 -4.24
C ASN A 95 11.32 4.29 -5.49
N ILE A 96 10.60 4.02 -6.58
CA ILE A 96 11.19 3.45 -7.80
C ILE A 96 11.03 4.31 -9.06
N TYR A 97 10.17 5.32 -9.05
CA TYR A 97 9.90 6.16 -10.22
C TYR A 97 10.37 7.59 -9.99
N HIS A 98 10.93 8.18 -11.04
CA HIS A 98 11.21 9.61 -11.16
C HIS A 98 11.36 9.95 -12.64
N ARG A 99 11.31 11.22 -13.00
CA ARG A 99 11.54 11.67 -14.36
C ARG A 99 13.00 12.01 -14.61
N ASN A 100 13.44 11.78 -15.84
CA ASN A 100 14.68 12.36 -16.33
C ASN A 100 14.53 13.90 -16.37
N PRO A 101 15.40 14.68 -15.70
CA PRO A 101 15.26 16.14 -15.67
C PRO A 101 15.35 16.83 -17.03
N ASN A 102 15.98 16.20 -18.01
CA ASN A 102 16.18 16.76 -19.35
C ASN A 102 15.08 16.32 -20.34
N SER A 103 14.71 15.03 -20.36
CA SER A 103 13.72 14.50 -21.32
C SER A 103 12.29 14.46 -20.78
N GLY A 104 12.10 14.51 -19.46
CA GLY A 104 10.78 14.32 -18.82
C GLY A 104 10.28 12.88 -18.85
N GLU A 105 11.04 11.95 -19.41
CA GLU A 105 10.68 10.54 -19.50
C GLU A 105 10.77 9.85 -18.14
N TRP A 106 9.90 8.85 -17.93
CA TRP A 106 9.94 8.02 -16.73
C TRP A 106 11.19 7.16 -16.67
N LEU A 107 11.85 7.21 -15.52
CA LEU A 107 12.92 6.32 -15.11
C LEU A 107 12.38 5.37 -14.02
N GLN A 108 12.80 4.11 -14.06
CA GLN A 108 12.40 3.08 -13.10
C GLN A 108 13.65 2.44 -12.48
N ALA A 109 13.73 2.41 -11.16
CA ALA A 109 14.77 1.68 -10.43
C ALA A 109 14.49 0.16 -10.46
N SER A 110 15.56 -0.65 -10.49
CA SER A 110 15.45 -2.10 -10.44
C SER A 110 14.77 -2.55 -9.13
N SER A 111 13.65 -3.25 -9.27
CA SER A 111 12.69 -3.49 -8.17
C SER A 111 11.71 -4.62 -8.51
N LEU A 112 10.69 -4.83 -7.66
CA LEU A 112 9.61 -5.78 -7.91
C LEU A 112 8.79 -5.47 -9.18
N HIS A 113 8.75 -4.20 -9.60
CA HIS A 113 8.00 -3.75 -10.77
C HIS A 113 8.87 -3.55 -12.02
N SER A 114 10.18 -3.77 -11.94
CA SER A 114 11.07 -3.78 -13.12
C SER A 114 11.11 -5.16 -13.78
N GLU A 115 11.71 -5.23 -14.97
CA GLU A 115 12.12 -6.51 -15.55
C GLU A 115 13.15 -7.22 -14.67
N ARG A 116 13.31 -8.54 -14.87
CA ARG A 116 14.25 -9.37 -14.09
C ARG A 116 15.71 -8.92 -14.19
N ASN A 117 16.09 -8.33 -15.32
CA ASN A 117 17.42 -7.76 -15.54
C ASN A 117 17.55 -6.31 -15.03
N GLY A 118 16.50 -5.77 -14.39
CA GLY A 118 16.44 -4.40 -13.90
C GLY A 118 16.04 -3.35 -14.94
N ALA A 119 15.74 -3.76 -16.18
CA ALA A 119 15.23 -2.84 -17.20
C ALA A 119 13.82 -2.34 -16.85
N LEU A 120 13.48 -1.18 -17.41
CA LEU A 120 12.15 -0.59 -17.27
C LEU A 120 11.08 -1.56 -17.81
N ASN A 121 10.01 -1.77 -17.04
CA ASN A 121 8.82 -2.50 -17.49
C ASN A 121 7.73 -1.51 -17.93
N PRO A 122 7.44 -1.36 -19.25
CA PRO A 122 6.52 -0.34 -19.73
C PRO A 122 5.08 -0.50 -19.22
N ILE A 123 4.64 -1.74 -18.98
CA ILE A 123 3.28 -2.04 -18.51
C ILE A 123 3.11 -1.55 -17.06
N ASN A 124 4.09 -1.83 -16.20
CA ASN A 124 4.05 -1.38 -14.81
C ASN A 124 4.22 0.14 -14.70
N VAL A 125 5.08 0.73 -15.55
CA VAL A 125 5.22 2.19 -15.63
C VAL A 125 3.87 2.82 -16.00
N ASP A 126 3.26 2.44 -17.14
CA ASP A 126 1.95 2.98 -17.55
C ASP A 126 0.89 2.83 -16.47
N HIS A 127 0.84 1.66 -15.82
CA HIS A 127 -0.13 1.41 -14.77
C HIS A 127 0.12 2.27 -13.52
N ASP A 128 1.34 2.30 -13.00
CA ASP A 128 1.66 2.98 -11.76
C ASP A 128 1.71 4.50 -11.93
N THR A 129 2.06 5.02 -13.09
CA THR A 129 2.15 6.47 -13.33
C THR A 129 0.84 7.08 -13.81
N LYS A 130 -0.28 6.31 -13.81
CA LYS A 130 -1.64 6.86 -14.00
C LYS A 130 -2.07 7.84 -12.91
N SER A 131 -1.38 7.84 -11.78
CA SER A 131 -1.50 8.87 -10.76
C SER A 131 -0.10 9.35 -10.39
N GLU A 132 0.08 10.67 -10.33
CA GLU A 132 1.30 11.30 -9.83
C GLU A 132 1.46 11.18 -8.32
N LYS A 133 0.37 10.86 -7.60
CA LYS A 133 0.32 10.91 -6.15
C LYS A 133 1.00 9.71 -5.51
N VAL A 134 1.88 9.98 -4.56
CA VAL A 134 2.39 9.05 -3.56
C VAL A 134 1.71 9.37 -2.24
N LEU A 135 1.05 8.39 -1.64
CA LEU A 135 0.40 8.55 -0.35
C LEU A 135 1.35 8.14 0.77
N ILE A 136 1.44 8.95 1.81
CA ILE A 136 2.28 8.77 2.99
C ILE A 136 1.38 8.79 4.22
N GLY A 137 1.63 7.87 5.16
CA GLY A 137 0.93 7.79 6.43
C GLY A 137 1.85 7.36 7.57
N HIS A 138 2.02 8.22 8.57
CA HIS A 138 2.77 7.95 9.79
C HIS A 138 1.89 7.25 10.84
N ASP A 139 0.57 7.48 10.79
CA ASP A 139 -0.40 6.72 11.56
C ASP A 139 -0.88 5.51 10.76
N TYR A 140 -0.27 4.36 11.04
CA TYR A 140 -0.52 3.11 10.34
C TYR A 140 -0.34 1.92 11.27
N ALA A 141 -0.88 0.77 10.88
CA ALA A 141 -0.47 -0.53 11.39
C ALA A 141 -0.36 -1.52 10.24
N TYR A 142 0.70 -2.32 10.24
CA TYR A 142 0.96 -3.34 9.24
C TYR A 142 1.19 -4.69 9.91
N TRP A 143 0.28 -5.64 9.68
CA TRP A 143 0.34 -6.99 10.24
C TRP A 143 0.78 -8.04 9.21
N GLY A 144 0.85 -7.71 7.92
CA GLY A 144 1.25 -8.66 6.88
C GLY A 144 0.39 -9.93 6.92
N GLY A 145 1.05 -11.08 7.02
CA GLY A 145 0.39 -12.39 7.13
C GLY A 145 -0.29 -12.68 8.48
N GLY A 146 -0.05 -11.88 9.52
CA GLY A 146 -0.50 -12.13 10.89
C GLY A 146 -1.71 -11.29 11.34
N GLY A 147 -2.32 -10.50 10.45
CA GLY A 147 -3.40 -9.59 10.86
C GLY A 147 -4.67 -10.29 11.33
N PRO A 148 -5.51 -9.59 12.11
CA PRO A 148 -6.73 -10.14 12.69
C PRO A 148 -7.78 -10.42 11.62
N GLU A 149 -8.69 -11.34 11.94
CA GLU A 149 -9.90 -11.54 11.16
C GLU A 149 -10.83 -10.35 11.32
N ILE A 150 -11.37 -9.85 10.22
CA ILE A 150 -12.35 -8.76 10.19
C ILE A 150 -13.70 -9.34 10.64
N PRO A 151 -14.32 -8.80 11.70
CA PRO A 151 -15.61 -9.26 12.20
C PRO A 151 -16.67 -9.31 11.09
N GLN A 152 -17.51 -10.34 11.14
CA GLN A 152 -18.55 -10.57 10.14
C GLN A 152 -19.50 -9.36 9.99
N LEU A 153 -19.68 -8.57 11.06
CA LEU A 153 -20.50 -7.36 11.05
C LEU A 153 -20.02 -6.32 10.02
N TYR A 154 -18.71 -6.26 9.72
CA TYR A 154 -18.13 -5.36 8.70
C TYR A 154 -18.01 -6.01 7.32
N ARG A 155 -18.23 -7.32 7.26
CA ARG A 155 -18.24 -8.12 6.03
C ARG A 155 -19.63 -8.21 5.41
N ASP A 156 -20.67 -7.92 6.17
CA ASP A 156 -22.07 -7.89 5.75
C ASP A 156 -22.85 -6.80 6.50
N PHE A 157 -22.36 -5.57 6.43
CA PHE A 157 -22.98 -4.40 7.02
C PHE A 157 -24.09 -3.88 6.11
N ASN A 158 -25.34 -4.26 6.37
CA ASN A 158 -26.47 -3.89 5.50
C ASN A 158 -26.22 -4.24 4.02
N GLY A 159 -25.59 -5.40 3.75
CA GLY A 159 -25.20 -5.83 2.42
C GLY A 159 -23.89 -5.24 1.88
N ALA A 160 -23.19 -4.40 2.65
CA ALA A 160 -21.86 -3.90 2.33
C ALA A 160 -20.75 -4.75 2.97
N ASP A 161 -19.67 -4.95 2.24
CA ASP A 161 -18.51 -5.73 2.68
C ASP A 161 -17.27 -4.84 2.61
N ILE A 162 -16.57 -4.62 3.73
CA ILE A 162 -15.30 -3.88 3.72
C ILE A 162 -14.31 -4.48 2.72
N CYS A 163 -14.24 -5.80 2.60
CA CYS A 163 -13.29 -6.43 1.70
C CYS A 163 -13.77 -6.30 0.25
N ALA A 164 -12.96 -5.64 -0.57
CA ALA A 164 -13.15 -5.65 -2.01
C ALA A 164 -13.12 -7.10 -2.54
N ARG A 165 -13.93 -7.42 -3.56
CA ARG A 165 -13.80 -8.70 -4.28
C ARG A 165 -12.77 -8.59 -5.40
N ARG A 166 -12.82 -7.48 -6.15
CA ARG A 166 -11.85 -7.07 -7.17
C ARG A 166 -11.63 -5.57 -7.06
N GLY A 167 -10.47 -5.07 -7.48
CA GLY A 167 -10.19 -3.64 -7.50
C GLY A 167 -10.05 -3.04 -6.09
N HIS A 168 -10.90 -2.05 -5.79
CA HIS A 168 -11.00 -1.35 -4.52
C HIS A 168 -12.46 -0.97 -4.24
N ARG A 169 -12.78 -0.59 -3.00
CA ARG A 169 -14.06 -0.03 -2.56
C ARG A 169 -13.82 1.22 -1.73
N ASN A 170 -14.64 2.23 -1.93
CA ASN A 170 -14.57 3.49 -1.17
C ASN A 170 -15.94 4.14 -0.92
N HIS A 171 -17.02 3.45 -1.30
CA HIS A 171 -18.39 3.88 -1.07
C HIS A 171 -18.97 3.04 0.07
N PHE A 172 -18.82 3.56 1.29
CA PHE A 172 -19.39 3.00 2.52
C PHE A 172 -20.32 4.05 3.13
N SER A 173 -21.38 3.61 3.82
CA SER A 173 -22.15 4.54 4.66
C SER A 173 -21.25 5.09 5.76
N GLU A 174 -21.58 6.29 6.26
CA GLU A 174 -20.82 6.91 7.36
C GLU A 174 -20.78 5.99 8.59
N GLU A 175 -21.92 5.41 8.95
CA GLU A 175 -22.02 4.46 10.05
C GLU A 175 -21.08 3.25 9.88
N HIS A 176 -21.05 2.63 8.70
CA HIS A 176 -20.17 1.49 8.45
C HIS A 176 -18.70 1.89 8.54
N ARG A 177 -18.35 3.03 7.93
CA ARG A 177 -16.99 3.58 7.95
C ARG A 177 -16.54 3.83 9.39
N ASP A 178 -17.36 4.53 10.17
CA ASP A 178 -16.99 5.01 11.50
C ASP A 178 -16.89 3.84 12.48
N GLN A 179 -17.86 2.91 12.48
CA GLN A 179 -17.77 1.71 13.31
C GLN A 179 -16.58 0.81 12.96
N PHE A 180 -16.23 0.73 11.67
CA PHE A 180 -15.06 -0.04 11.24
C PHE A 180 -13.75 0.63 11.66
N ILE A 181 -13.66 1.96 11.56
CA ILE A 181 -12.51 2.72 12.05
C ILE A 181 -12.39 2.56 13.57
N ASP A 182 -13.48 2.69 14.32
CA ASP A 182 -13.48 2.48 15.77
C ASP A 182 -12.97 1.09 16.14
N TRP A 183 -13.40 0.06 15.42
CA TRP A 183 -12.88 -1.29 15.61
C TRP A 183 -11.40 -1.42 15.27
N ILE A 184 -10.94 -0.88 14.13
CA ILE A 184 -9.51 -0.88 13.80
C ILE A 184 -8.69 -0.19 14.90
N ARG A 185 -9.16 0.95 15.40
CA ARG A 185 -8.50 1.70 16.47
C ARG A 185 -8.52 0.95 17.80
N SER A 186 -9.56 0.17 18.07
CA SER A 186 -9.64 -0.67 19.27
C SER A 186 -8.58 -1.79 19.32
N LEU A 187 -7.92 -2.10 18.19
CA LEU A 187 -6.83 -3.07 18.13
C LEU A 187 -5.52 -2.55 18.75
N ASP A 188 -5.41 -1.24 19.03
CA ASP A 188 -4.24 -0.60 19.67
C ASP A 188 -2.90 -0.98 19.01
N ALA A 189 -2.91 -1.07 17.68
CA ALA A 189 -1.76 -1.48 16.88
C ALA A 189 -1.17 -0.28 16.15
N HIS A 190 0.16 -0.17 16.17
CA HIS A 190 0.89 0.94 15.58
C HIS A 190 2.20 0.47 14.94
N GLY A 191 2.45 0.95 13.72
CA GLY A 191 3.66 0.69 12.97
C GLY A 191 3.74 -0.71 12.36
N TYR A 192 4.96 -1.20 12.21
CA TYR A 192 5.24 -2.52 11.64
C TYR A 192 5.14 -3.61 12.70
N MET A 193 4.05 -4.38 12.68
CA MET A 193 3.74 -5.41 13.67
C MET A 193 4.28 -6.79 13.27
N ALA A 194 4.21 -7.14 11.99
CA ALA A 194 4.59 -8.46 11.50
C ALA A 194 5.05 -8.47 10.04
N ARG A 195 5.70 -9.57 9.66
CA ARG A 195 6.34 -9.71 8.35
C ARG A 195 5.33 -9.84 7.21
N PRO A 196 5.66 -9.31 6.01
CA PRO A 196 4.87 -9.56 4.82
C PRO A 196 4.69 -11.05 4.56
N LEU A 197 3.47 -11.44 4.18
CA LEU A 197 3.09 -12.84 4.04
C LEU A 197 3.95 -13.58 3.00
N ASP A 198 4.30 -12.92 1.90
CA ASP A 198 4.98 -13.58 0.78
C ASP A 198 6.51 -13.60 0.90
N TRP A 199 7.08 -13.09 2.00
CA TRP A 199 8.52 -13.23 2.25
C TRP A 199 9.00 -14.67 2.42
N VAL A 200 8.10 -15.61 2.78
CA VAL A 200 8.43 -17.05 2.81
C VAL A 200 8.62 -17.64 1.42
N ARG A 201 8.30 -16.87 0.37
CA ARG A 201 8.36 -17.30 -1.05
C ARG A 201 9.50 -16.65 -1.82
N THR A 202 10.24 -15.75 -1.18
CA THR A 202 11.46 -15.18 -1.73
C THR A 202 12.61 -16.09 -1.31
N ALA A 203 13.17 -16.82 -2.26
CA ALA A 203 14.34 -17.68 -2.07
C ALA A 203 15.55 -16.88 -1.57
#